data_AF-E4ZRA5-F1
#
_entry.id   AF-E4ZRA5-F1
#
_cell.length_a   1.000
_cell.length_b   1.000
_cell.length_c   1.000
_cell.angle_alpha   90.00
_cell.angle_beta   90.00
_cell.angle_gamma   90.00
#
_symmetry.space_group_name_H-M   'P 1'
#
loop_
_entity.id
_entity.type
_entity.pdbx_description
1 polymer ?
#
loop_
_entity_poly.entity_id
_entity_poly.type
_entity_poly.pdbx_seq_one_letter_code
_entity_poly.pdbx_strand_id
1 'polypeptide(L)'
;MAPSTQKAWTIEGQNGFDSLKYNEKAPVPEVGEKDVLVKIHSASLNYRDLVIPKGKYPFPLGGTVVPGSDGAGVVEAVGKSVTRFQPGDKVVTLFNQGHQAGSLNSTTIKTGLGGVLDGTLREYGVFDETGLVAMPKNLDFNEGSTLPCAALTAWNALYGLESRALKPGQWVLTQGTGGVSIFALQFAKAAGAVVIATTSSQKKADLLKKYGADYVINYKETPNWGEEAKKLTPGQAGVHHVVEVGGPKTMAQSLKAIMIDGVIDIIGFIGGEEKNQPTFLETLSNICTVRGIFVGSRLQMEDMCAAIEANDIHPIVDEKVFDLKNLKEAYQYMWDQKHFGKLTIKVAQ
;
A
#
# COMPACT_ATOMS: atom_id res chain seq x y z
N MET A 1 -21.88 0.22 23.50
CA MET A 1 -21.48 -1.12 23.97
C MET A 1 -21.44 -1.99 22.74
N ALA A 2 -20.27 -2.54 22.43
CA ALA A 2 -20.09 -3.38 21.26
C ALA A 2 -20.94 -4.66 21.35
N PRO A 3 -21.40 -5.21 20.21
CA PRO A 3 -22.10 -6.48 20.18
C PRO A 3 -21.17 -7.62 20.63
N SER A 4 -21.74 -8.75 21.06
CA SER A 4 -20.95 -9.94 21.42
C SER A 4 -20.43 -10.71 20.21
N THR A 5 -21.07 -10.53 19.04
CA THR A 5 -20.69 -11.18 17.78
C THR A 5 -20.64 -10.19 16.62
N GLN A 6 -19.90 -10.55 15.58
CA GLN A 6 -19.65 -9.77 14.38
C GLN A 6 -19.52 -10.66 13.14
N LYS A 7 -19.60 -10.03 11.97
CA LYS A 7 -19.22 -10.62 10.69
C LYS A 7 -17.72 -10.47 10.48
N ALA A 8 -17.06 -11.55 10.11
CA ALA A 8 -15.64 -11.58 9.84
C ALA A 8 -15.29 -12.65 8.80
N TRP A 9 -14.14 -12.45 8.15
CA TRP A 9 -13.48 -13.49 7.37
C TRP A 9 -12.30 -14.07 8.13
N THR A 10 -11.96 -15.32 7.85
CA THR A 10 -10.69 -15.95 8.21
C THR A 10 -10.02 -16.55 6.98
N ILE A 11 -8.68 -16.65 7.00
CA ILE A 11 -7.92 -17.48 6.06
C ILE A 11 -7.54 -18.77 6.77
N GLU A 12 -7.99 -19.90 6.21
CA GLU A 12 -7.69 -21.24 6.70
C GLU A 12 -6.97 -22.05 5.61
N GLY A 13 -5.67 -22.25 5.79
CA GLY A 13 -4.80 -22.94 4.84
C GLY A 13 -4.42 -22.10 3.62
N GLN A 14 -3.96 -22.77 2.55
CA GLN A 14 -3.40 -22.13 1.35
C GLN A 14 -3.95 -22.72 0.04
N ASN A 15 -5.26 -22.95 -0.01
CA ASN A 15 -5.97 -23.54 -1.15
C ASN A 15 -6.55 -22.48 -2.10
N GLY A 16 -5.84 -21.36 -2.28
CA GLY A 16 -6.34 -20.21 -3.01
C GLY A 16 -7.55 -19.56 -2.31
N PHE A 17 -8.44 -18.94 -3.07
CA PHE A 17 -9.55 -18.16 -2.47
C PHE A 17 -10.58 -19.03 -1.73
N ASP A 18 -10.52 -20.36 -1.85
CA ASP A 18 -11.34 -21.28 -1.06
C ASP A 18 -10.92 -21.38 0.40
N SER A 19 -9.70 -20.93 0.73
CA SER A 19 -9.23 -20.76 2.11
C SER A 19 -9.94 -19.63 2.85
N LEU A 20 -10.64 -18.73 2.15
CA LEU A 20 -11.45 -17.69 2.79
C LEU A 20 -12.76 -18.29 3.33
N LYS A 21 -12.95 -18.20 4.66
CA LYS A 21 -14.17 -18.61 5.35
C LYS A 21 -14.88 -17.41 5.96
N TYR A 22 -16.17 -17.28 5.65
CA TYR A 22 -17.00 -16.21 6.20
C TYR A 22 -17.75 -16.71 7.43
N ASN A 23 -17.72 -15.92 8.50
CA ASN A 23 -18.44 -16.20 9.73
C ASN A 23 -19.31 -15.00 10.08
N GLU A 24 -20.62 -15.20 10.15
CA GLU A 24 -21.60 -14.15 10.50
C GLU A 24 -21.71 -13.88 12.00
N LYS A 25 -21.16 -14.77 12.83
CA LYS A 25 -21.27 -14.74 14.29
C LYS A 25 -19.91 -14.99 14.95
N ALA A 26 -18.84 -14.45 14.37
CA ALA A 26 -17.53 -14.46 15.01
C ALA A 26 -17.57 -13.64 16.31
N PRO A 27 -16.87 -14.03 17.38
CA PRO A 27 -16.83 -13.23 18.60
C PRO A 27 -16.16 -11.86 18.35
N VAL A 28 -16.63 -10.82 19.03
CA VAL A 28 -15.90 -9.55 19.12
C VAL A 28 -14.74 -9.73 20.12
N PRO A 29 -13.49 -9.37 19.77
CA PRO A 29 -12.36 -9.51 20.69
C PRO A 29 -12.53 -8.66 21.95
N GLU A 30 -12.03 -9.16 23.07
CA GLU A 30 -11.99 -8.40 24.32
C GLU A 30 -10.97 -7.27 24.26
N VAL A 31 -11.25 -6.18 24.97
CA VAL A 31 -10.40 -4.99 25.02
C VAL A 31 -9.48 -5.09 26.24
N GLY A 32 -8.17 -5.19 26.02
CA GLY A 32 -7.16 -5.11 27.06
C GLY A 32 -6.91 -3.67 27.56
N GLU A 33 -5.94 -3.52 28.47
CA GLU A 33 -5.75 -2.23 29.16
C GLU A 33 -5.25 -1.09 28.24
N LYS A 34 -4.47 -1.42 27.22
CA LYS A 34 -3.88 -0.46 26.23
C LYS A 34 -4.54 -0.56 24.85
N ASP A 35 -5.62 -1.32 24.79
CA ASP A 35 -6.26 -1.68 23.55
C ASP A 35 -7.37 -0.69 23.19
N VAL A 36 -7.57 -0.53 21.90
CA VAL A 36 -8.60 0.31 21.30
C VAL A 36 -9.49 -0.59 20.46
N LEU A 37 -10.78 -0.61 20.77
CA LEU A 37 -11.79 -1.26 19.97
C LEU A 37 -12.24 -0.31 18.86
N VAL A 38 -12.06 -0.73 17.62
CA VAL A 38 -12.42 0.05 16.43
C VAL A 38 -13.54 -0.67 15.69
N LYS A 39 -14.64 0.04 15.46
CA LYS A 39 -15.66 -0.35 14.48
C LYS A 39 -15.16 0.02 13.08
N ILE A 40 -14.81 -0.97 12.28
CA ILE A 40 -14.23 -0.79 10.95
C ILE A 40 -15.36 -0.50 9.96
N HIS A 41 -15.30 0.66 9.32
CA HIS A 41 -16.28 1.08 8.31
C HIS A 41 -15.84 0.71 6.90
N SER A 42 -14.54 0.80 6.62
CA SER A 42 -13.99 0.42 5.33
C SER A 42 -12.61 -0.22 5.46
N ALA A 43 -12.31 -1.14 4.56
CA ALA A 43 -11.00 -1.77 4.41
C ALA A 43 -10.56 -1.66 2.94
N SER A 44 -9.26 -1.76 2.67
CA SER A 44 -8.78 -1.78 1.29
C SER A 44 -7.91 -2.99 1.00
N LEU A 45 -7.99 -3.48 -0.24
CA LEU A 45 -7.28 -4.69 -0.65
C LEU A 45 -5.90 -4.35 -1.21
N ASN A 46 -4.95 -5.23 -0.94
CA ASN A 46 -3.59 -5.21 -1.44
C ASN A 46 -3.26 -6.53 -2.13
N TYR A 47 -2.30 -6.51 -3.06
CA TYR A 47 -1.91 -7.73 -3.79
C TYR A 47 -1.48 -8.86 -2.85
N ARG A 48 -0.86 -8.52 -1.71
CA ARG A 48 -0.50 -9.48 -0.65
C ARG A 48 -1.70 -10.32 -0.19
N ASP A 49 -2.88 -9.72 -0.07
CA ASP A 49 -4.07 -10.40 0.43
C ASP A 49 -4.51 -11.53 -0.51
N LEU A 50 -4.17 -11.41 -1.80
CA LEU A 50 -4.45 -12.42 -2.82
C LEU A 50 -3.41 -13.55 -2.86
N VAL A 51 -2.15 -13.24 -2.56
CA VAL A 51 -1.04 -14.21 -2.65
C VAL A 51 -0.83 -15.01 -1.36
N ILE A 52 -1.25 -14.49 -0.21
CA ILE A 52 -1.26 -15.21 1.08
C ILE A 52 -2.04 -16.52 0.99
N PRO A 53 -3.33 -16.54 0.62
CA PRO A 53 -4.08 -17.79 0.55
C PRO A 53 -3.61 -18.70 -0.61
N LYS A 54 -2.71 -18.24 -1.48
CA LYS A 54 -2.08 -19.03 -2.54
C LYS A 54 -0.68 -19.56 -2.17
N GLY A 55 -0.21 -19.31 -0.95
CA GLY A 55 1.11 -19.76 -0.48
C GLY A 55 2.30 -19.07 -1.14
N LYS A 56 2.10 -17.87 -1.69
CA LYS A 56 3.12 -17.11 -2.45
C LYS A 56 3.65 -15.88 -1.74
N TYR A 57 3.24 -15.64 -0.49
CA TYR A 57 3.68 -14.48 0.27
C TYR A 57 5.04 -14.74 0.94
N PRO A 58 6.08 -13.92 0.70
CA PRO A 58 7.45 -14.20 1.14
C PRO A 58 7.78 -13.72 2.56
N PHE A 59 6.84 -13.03 3.23
CA PHE A 59 7.05 -12.47 4.57
C PHE A 59 6.35 -13.33 5.64
N PRO A 60 6.64 -13.10 6.94
CA PRO A 60 6.08 -13.91 8.02
C PRO A 60 4.55 -14.02 7.98
N LEU A 61 4.05 -15.22 8.27
CA LEU A 61 2.63 -15.55 8.39
C LEU A 61 2.38 -16.29 9.72
N GLY A 62 1.21 -16.05 10.30
CA GLY A 62 0.65 -16.81 11.40
C GLY A 62 -0.15 -18.02 10.90
N GLY A 63 -0.94 -18.60 11.82
CA GLY A 63 -1.90 -19.66 11.49
C GLY A 63 -3.18 -19.10 10.86
N THR A 64 -4.33 -19.50 11.39
CA THR A 64 -5.61 -18.90 11.02
C THR A 64 -5.66 -17.46 11.51
N VAL A 65 -5.87 -16.53 10.58
CA VAL A 65 -5.97 -15.09 10.86
C VAL A 65 -7.13 -14.48 10.09
N VAL A 66 -7.68 -13.38 10.62
CA VAL A 66 -8.53 -12.48 9.84
C VAL A 66 -7.69 -11.81 8.74
N PRO A 67 -8.11 -11.80 7.46
CA PRO A 67 -7.33 -11.18 6.40
C PRO A 67 -7.42 -9.64 6.35
N GLY A 68 -6.57 -9.05 5.51
CA GLY A 68 -6.53 -7.60 5.24
C GLY A 68 -5.72 -6.82 6.27
N SER A 69 -4.84 -5.92 5.81
CA SER A 69 -4.05 -5.07 6.70
C SER A 69 -4.62 -3.67 6.90
N ASP A 70 -5.41 -3.22 5.93
CA ASP A 70 -5.75 -1.82 5.79
C ASP A 70 -7.19 -1.60 6.22
N GLY A 71 -7.42 -0.70 7.16
CA GLY A 71 -8.75 -0.41 7.70
C GLY A 71 -8.88 1.02 8.18
N ALA A 72 -10.08 1.57 8.04
CA ALA A 72 -10.49 2.85 8.58
C ALA A 72 -11.81 2.69 9.33
N GLY A 73 -11.91 3.36 10.49
CA GLY A 73 -13.05 3.17 11.36
C GLY A 73 -13.15 4.21 12.46
N VAL A 74 -14.07 3.94 13.39
CA VAL A 74 -14.34 4.79 14.54
C VAL A 74 -14.00 4.01 15.81
N VAL A 75 -13.37 4.66 16.76
CA VAL A 75 -13.12 4.11 18.09
C VAL A 75 -14.46 3.95 18.81
N GLU A 76 -14.79 2.71 19.19
CA GLU A 76 -16.02 2.36 19.93
C GLU A 76 -15.75 2.33 21.44
N ALA A 77 -14.59 1.83 21.86
CA ALA A 77 -14.19 1.73 23.26
C ALA A 77 -12.66 1.73 23.40
N VAL A 78 -12.17 2.09 24.58
CA VAL A 78 -10.74 2.11 24.91
C VAL A 78 -10.49 1.45 26.26
N GLY A 79 -9.33 0.81 26.37
CA GLY A 79 -8.80 0.31 27.64
C GLY A 79 -8.44 1.45 28.60
N LYS A 80 -8.40 1.15 29.90
CA LYS A 80 -8.18 2.12 30.97
C LYS A 80 -6.84 2.87 30.91
N SER A 81 -5.86 2.33 30.19
CA SER A 81 -4.50 2.87 30.08
C SER A 81 -4.25 3.56 28.73
N VAL A 82 -5.25 3.59 27.83
CA VAL A 82 -5.17 4.31 26.56
C VAL A 82 -5.18 5.81 26.81
N THR A 83 -4.30 6.52 26.13
CA THR A 83 -4.17 7.97 26.24
C THR A 83 -4.27 8.69 24.90
N ARG A 84 -4.05 7.97 23.80
CA ARG A 84 -4.01 8.56 22.45
C ARG A 84 -5.36 8.74 21.77
N PHE A 85 -6.37 7.97 22.20
CA PHE A 85 -7.67 7.94 21.54
C PHE A 85 -8.80 7.87 22.56
N GLN A 86 -9.98 8.31 22.13
CA GLN A 86 -11.23 8.22 22.87
C GLN A 86 -12.37 7.74 21.95
N PRO A 87 -13.48 7.22 22.50
CA PRO A 87 -14.65 6.87 21.70
C PRO A 87 -15.11 8.02 20.79
N GLY A 88 -15.39 7.71 19.53
CA GLY A 88 -15.77 8.67 18.50
C GLY A 88 -14.62 9.14 17.59
N ASP A 89 -13.36 8.93 17.98
CA ASP A 89 -12.22 9.27 17.13
C ASP A 89 -12.19 8.43 15.85
N LYS A 90 -11.83 9.06 14.72
CA LYS A 90 -11.64 8.36 13.45
C LYS A 90 -10.17 7.96 13.30
N VAL A 91 -9.94 6.69 13.00
CA VAL A 91 -8.60 6.10 12.96
C VAL A 91 -8.40 5.23 11.72
N VAL A 92 -7.14 5.06 11.35
CA VAL A 92 -6.66 4.11 10.36
C VAL A 92 -5.66 3.16 11.00
N THR A 93 -5.62 1.91 10.52
CA THR A 93 -4.68 0.91 11.02
C THR A 93 -3.25 1.20 10.61
N LEU A 94 -2.28 0.81 11.42
CA LEU A 94 -0.87 0.73 11.02
C LEU A 94 -0.56 -0.66 10.47
N PHE A 95 0.10 -0.77 9.32
CA PHE A 95 0.36 -2.08 8.71
C PHE A 95 1.17 -3.02 9.62
N ASN A 96 2.36 -2.58 10.07
CA ASN A 96 3.20 -3.29 11.03
C ASN A 96 3.02 -2.64 12.40
N GLN A 97 2.19 -3.24 13.25
CA GLN A 97 1.76 -2.66 14.54
C GLN A 97 2.94 -2.27 15.45
N GLY A 98 4.07 -2.98 15.37
CA GLY A 98 5.27 -2.70 16.17
C GLY A 98 6.27 -1.74 15.52
N HIS A 99 6.10 -1.32 14.27
CA HIS A 99 7.07 -0.45 13.57
C HIS A 99 6.78 1.03 13.84
N GLN A 100 7.21 1.50 15.00
CA GLN A 100 6.92 2.86 15.44
C GLN A 100 7.76 3.92 14.71
N ALA A 101 9.07 3.71 14.58
CA ALA A 101 10.00 4.60 13.88
C ALA A 101 11.28 3.84 13.45
N GLY A 102 12.14 4.50 12.68
CA GLY A 102 13.45 3.98 12.30
C GLY A 102 13.41 2.74 11.40
N SER A 103 14.48 1.94 11.44
CA SER A 103 14.57 0.72 10.64
C SER A 103 13.70 -0.41 11.17
N LEU A 104 13.17 -1.24 10.27
CA LEU A 104 12.59 -2.52 10.63
C LEU A 104 13.64 -3.43 11.29
N ASN A 105 13.19 -4.31 12.17
CA ASN A 105 14.01 -5.36 12.76
C ASN A 105 13.25 -6.69 12.78
N SER A 106 13.92 -7.74 13.25
CA SER A 106 13.37 -9.11 13.28
C SER A 106 12.11 -9.28 14.13
N THR A 107 11.84 -8.34 15.04
CA THR A 107 10.64 -8.29 15.87
C THR A 107 9.52 -7.53 15.17
N THR A 108 9.79 -6.30 14.71
CA THR A 108 8.75 -5.43 14.13
C THR A 108 8.23 -5.96 12.80
N ILE A 109 9.05 -6.67 12.02
CA ILE A 109 8.62 -7.32 10.77
C ILE A 109 7.56 -8.42 10.99
N LYS A 110 7.40 -8.93 12.22
CA LYS A 110 6.43 -9.98 12.59
C LYS A 110 5.15 -9.40 13.20
N THR A 111 4.84 -8.14 12.93
CA THR A 111 3.65 -7.45 13.48
C THR A 111 2.67 -7.00 12.40
N GLY A 112 2.78 -7.57 11.20
CA GLY A 112 1.93 -7.26 10.07
C GLY A 112 0.49 -7.76 10.27
N LEU A 113 -0.48 -6.87 10.14
CA LEU A 113 -1.92 -7.18 10.13
C LEU A 113 -2.29 -8.03 8.90
N GLY A 114 -3.29 -8.89 9.05
CA GLY A 114 -3.79 -9.76 7.98
C GLY A 114 -2.71 -10.72 7.47
N GLY A 115 -1.81 -11.14 8.35
CA GLY A 115 -0.65 -11.97 8.04
C GLY A 115 -0.17 -12.71 9.28
N VAL A 116 0.46 -11.99 10.21
CA VAL A 116 0.85 -12.55 11.53
C VAL A 116 -0.23 -12.26 12.57
N LEU A 117 -0.75 -11.03 12.56
CA LEU A 117 -1.83 -10.58 13.43
C LEU A 117 -3.15 -10.56 12.66
N ASP A 118 -4.26 -10.62 13.39
CA ASP A 118 -5.59 -10.49 12.82
C ASP A 118 -5.78 -9.17 12.10
N GLY A 119 -6.35 -9.25 10.92
CA GLY A 119 -6.56 -8.15 10.00
C GLY A 119 -7.85 -7.35 10.19
N THR A 120 -8.24 -6.68 9.10
CA THR A 120 -9.28 -5.65 9.06
C THR A 120 -10.58 -6.08 8.38
N LEU A 121 -10.63 -7.29 7.77
CA LEU A 121 -11.83 -7.81 7.12
C LEU A 121 -12.81 -8.44 8.13
N ARG A 122 -13.20 -7.63 9.13
CA ARG A 122 -14.12 -7.89 10.25
C ARG A 122 -14.77 -6.58 10.70
N GLU A 123 -15.97 -6.61 11.27
CA GLU A 123 -16.69 -5.39 11.68
C GLU A 123 -16.04 -4.65 12.87
N TYR A 124 -15.42 -5.37 13.80
CA TYR A 124 -14.78 -4.86 15.01
C TYR A 124 -13.39 -5.48 15.19
N GLY A 125 -12.38 -4.61 15.30
CA GLY A 125 -11.00 -5.00 15.58
C GLY A 125 -10.47 -4.36 16.85
N VAL A 126 -9.65 -5.12 17.58
CA VAL A 126 -8.89 -4.61 18.73
C VAL A 126 -7.44 -4.44 18.30
N PHE A 127 -6.88 -3.26 18.60
CA PHE A 127 -5.52 -2.86 18.29
C PHE A 127 -4.90 -2.18 19.50
N ASP A 128 -3.59 -2.33 19.70
CA ASP A 128 -2.86 -1.48 20.65
C ASP A 128 -2.95 0.00 20.22
N GLU A 129 -3.02 0.94 21.16
CA GLU A 129 -3.10 2.38 20.81
C GLU A 129 -1.92 2.88 19.95
N THR A 130 -0.81 2.14 19.92
CA THR A 130 0.33 2.43 19.05
C THR A 130 0.24 1.84 17.64
N GLY A 131 -0.72 0.94 17.43
CA GLY A 131 -1.06 0.33 16.15
C GLY A 131 -2.10 1.10 15.33
N LEU A 132 -2.46 2.31 15.77
CA LEU A 132 -3.45 3.19 15.14
C LEU A 132 -2.88 4.58 14.91
N VAL A 133 -3.33 5.23 13.85
CA VAL A 133 -3.05 6.64 13.53
C VAL A 133 -4.37 7.37 13.32
N ALA A 134 -4.42 8.65 13.71
CA ALA A 134 -5.59 9.49 13.47
C ALA A 134 -5.85 9.59 11.96
N MET A 135 -7.09 9.38 11.55
CA MET A 135 -7.46 9.47 10.13
C MET A 135 -7.45 10.95 9.70
N PRO A 136 -6.88 11.29 8.54
CA PRO A 136 -7.01 12.62 7.96
C PRO A 136 -8.47 13.10 7.90
N LYS A 137 -8.72 14.33 8.34
CA LYS A 137 -10.06 14.90 8.49
C LYS A 137 -10.78 15.17 7.18
N ASN A 138 -10.03 15.39 6.11
CA ASN A 138 -10.56 15.63 4.77
C ASN A 138 -11.00 14.35 4.05
N LEU A 139 -10.72 13.17 4.61
CA LEU A 139 -11.01 11.89 3.97
C LEU A 139 -12.29 11.22 4.46
N ASP A 140 -12.95 10.51 3.55
CA ASP A 140 -13.94 9.50 3.92
C ASP A 140 -13.27 8.17 4.36
N PHE A 141 -14.07 7.20 4.81
CA PHE A 141 -13.51 5.92 5.27
C PHE A 141 -12.95 5.06 4.13
N ASN A 142 -13.50 5.14 2.91
CA ASN A 142 -12.96 4.40 1.77
C ASN A 142 -11.57 4.91 1.45
N GLU A 143 -11.41 6.23 1.35
CA GLU A 143 -10.15 6.92 1.15
C GLU A 143 -9.17 6.63 2.28
N GLY A 144 -9.58 6.84 3.54
CA GLY A 144 -8.74 6.59 4.72
C GLY A 144 -8.26 5.14 4.81
N SER A 145 -9.09 4.17 4.39
CA SER A 145 -8.71 2.76 4.40
C SER A 145 -7.61 2.41 3.40
N THR A 146 -7.23 3.31 2.49
CA THR A 146 -6.18 3.03 1.49
C THR A 146 -4.76 3.39 1.95
N LEU A 147 -4.66 4.10 3.07
CA LEU A 147 -3.41 4.65 3.59
C LEU A 147 -2.42 3.61 4.16
N PRO A 148 -2.85 2.60 4.94
CA PRO A 148 -1.95 1.81 5.77
C PRO A 148 -0.85 1.05 5.01
N CYS A 149 -1.16 0.50 3.84
CA CYS A 149 -0.18 -0.21 3.02
C CYS A 149 0.26 0.64 1.82
N ALA A 150 -0.66 0.96 0.91
CA ALA A 150 -0.28 1.49 -0.39
C ALA A 150 0.30 2.92 -0.32
N ALA A 151 -0.39 3.82 0.39
CA ALA A 151 0.08 5.18 0.56
C ALA A 151 1.39 5.21 1.36
N LEU A 152 1.43 4.51 2.50
CA LEU A 152 2.62 4.49 3.35
C LEU A 152 3.85 3.91 2.64
N THR A 153 3.67 2.91 1.78
CA THR A 153 4.74 2.38 0.91
C THR A 153 5.25 3.44 -0.06
N ALA A 154 4.34 4.15 -0.75
CA ALA A 154 4.71 5.21 -1.67
C ALA A 154 5.43 6.37 -0.96
N TRP A 155 4.96 6.74 0.24
CA TRP A 155 5.60 7.74 1.08
C TRP A 155 7.01 7.32 1.49
N ASN A 156 7.19 6.07 1.94
CA ASN A 156 8.51 5.53 2.28
C ASN A 156 9.47 5.47 1.07
N ALA A 157 8.95 5.22 -0.14
CA ALA A 157 9.76 5.27 -1.36
C ALA A 157 10.29 6.68 -1.65
N LEU A 158 9.44 7.68 -1.53
CA LEU A 158 9.80 9.06 -1.89
C LEU A 158 10.53 9.82 -0.78
N TYR A 159 10.26 9.50 0.49
CA TYR A 159 10.73 10.29 1.64
C TYR A 159 11.47 9.47 2.70
N GLY A 160 11.43 8.15 2.63
CA GLY A 160 11.97 7.30 3.70
C GLY A 160 13.49 7.08 3.66
N LEU A 161 14.16 7.49 2.59
CA LEU A 161 15.61 7.64 2.55
C LEU A 161 15.93 9.14 2.60
N GLU A 162 16.09 9.69 3.80
CA GLU A 162 16.15 11.15 4.02
C GLU A 162 17.24 11.87 3.19
N SER A 163 18.40 11.24 3.00
CA SER A 163 19.49 11.78 2.16
C SER A 163 19.15 11.89 0.67
N ARG A 164 18.04 11.28 0.27
CA ARG A 164 17.49 11.21 -1.08
C ARG A 164 15.98 11.49 -1.10
N ALA A 165 15.43 12.19 -0.10
CA ALA A 165 14.02 12.56 -0.12
C ALA A 165 13.68 13.38 -1.37
N LEU A 166 12.50 13.14 -1.94
CA LEU A 166 12.01 13.80 -3.15
C LEU A 166 12.00 15.32 -2.99
N LYS A 167 12.47 16.04 -4.01
CA LYS A 167 12.50 17.50 -4.07
C LYS A 167 11.70 18.05 -5.26
N PRO A 168 11.19 19.30 -5.18
CA PRO A 168 10.57 19.95 -6.32
C PRO A 168 11.46 19.96 -7.57
N GLY A 169 10.86 19.76 -8.74
CA GLY A 169 11.56 19.69 -10.02
C GLY A 169 12.26 18.36 -10.33
N GLN A 170 12.32 17.42 -9.37
CA GLN A 170 12.84 16.09 -9.63
C GLN A 170 11.87 15.24 -10.46
N TRP A 171 12.38 14.12 -10.97
CA TRP A 171 11.65 13.23 -11.87
C TRP A 171 11.41 11.89 -11.21
N VAL A 172 10.16 11.42 -11.23
CA VAL A 172 9.72 10.15 -10.64
C VAL A 172 9.14 9.26 -11.72
N LEU A 173 9.56 8.00 -11.76
CA LEU A 173 8.93 6.98 -12.59
C LEU A 173 8.04 6.08 -11.74
N THR A 174 6.77 5.97 -12.12
CA THR A 174 5.80 5.04 -11.51
C THR A 174 5.40 3.96 -12.52
N GLN A 175 5.15 2.75 -12.03
CA GLN A 175 4.84 1.61 -12.88
C GLN A 175 3.41 1.10 -12.66
N GLY A 176 2.63 1.03 -13.72
CA GLY A 176 1.26 0.53 -13.67
C GLY A 176 0.28 1.52 -13.02
N THR A 177 -0.86 0.99 -12.59
CA THR A 177 -2.04 1.76 -12.12
C THR A 177 -2.61 1.22 -10.80
N GLY A 178 -1.80 0.44 -10.07
CA GLY A 178 -2.17 -0.03 -8.74
C GLY A 178 -1.96 1.04 -7.67
N GLY A 179 -2.45 0.78 -6.46
CA GLY A 179 -2.47 1.74 -5.37
C GLY A 179 -1.13 2.45 -5.08
N VAL A 180 -0.02 1.73 -4.93
CA VAL A 180 1.29 2.34 -4.62
C VAL A 180 1.72 3.31 -5.72
N SER A 181 1.57 2.92 -6.98
CA SER A 181 1.96 3.74 -8.14
C SER A 181 1.13 5.01 -8.26
N ILE A 182 -0.17 4.92 -7.94
CA ILE A 182 -1.07 6.07 -7.96
C ILE A 182 -0.81 7.01 -6.78
N PHE A 183 -0.56 6.49 -5.58
CA PHE A 183 -0.13 7.33 -4.45
C PHE A 183 1.22 8.01 -4.72
N ALA A 184 2.19 7.29 -5.27
CA ALA A 184 3.48 7.87 -5.63
C ALA A 184 3.33 9.00 -6.66
N LEU A 185 2.41 8.84 -7.64
CA LEU A 185 2.05 9.92 -8.56
C LEU A 185 1.50 11.12 -7.78
N GLN A 186 0.48 10.93 -6.94
CA GLN A 186 -0.14 12.03 -6.19
C GLN A 186 0.86 12.77 -5.30
N PHE A 187 1.69 12.05 -4.55
CA PHE A 187 2.72 12.63 -3.69
C PHE A 187 3.81 13.35 -4.49
N ALA A 188 4.23 12.79 -5.63
CA ALA A 188 5.20 13.44 -6.50
C ALA A 188 4.63 14.75 -7.09
N LYS A 189 3.37 14.75 -7.53
CA LYS A 189 2.72 15.96 -8.04
C LYS A 189 2.54 17.02 -6.95
N ALA A 190 2.13 16.63 -5.74
CA ALA A 190 2.04 17.54 -4.60
C ALA A 190 3.40 18.17 -4.24
N ALA A 191 4.50 17.42 -4.42
CA ALA A 191 5.87 17.91 -4.20
C ALA A 191 6.43 18.79 -5.32
N GLY A 192 5.67 19.03 -6.41
CA GLY A 192 6.16 19.77 -7.58
C GLY A 192 7.16 18.99 -8.44
N ALA A 193 7.13 17.65 -8.38
CA ALA A 193 7.94 16.79 -9.23
C ALA A 193 7.25 16.50 -10.58
N VAL A 194 8.06 16.03 -11.54
CA VAL A 194 7.62 15.54 -12.84
C VAL A 194 7.47 14.03 -12.78
N VAL A 195 6.35 13.50 -13.29
CA VAL A 195 6.00 12.08 -13.23
C VAL A 195 5.95 11.48 -14.63
N ILE A 196 6.72 10.40 -14.82
CA ILE A 196 6.59 9.48 -15.93
C ILE A 196 5.87 8.23 -15.42
N ALA A 197 4.69 7.91 -15.94
CA ALA A 197 3.97 6.70 -15.58
C ALA A 197 4.04 5.66 -16.70
N THR A 198 4.16 4.37 -16.37
CA THR A 198 4.06 3.29 -17.35
C THR A 198 2.75 2.52 -17.23
N THR A 199 2.19 2.05 -18.35
CA THR A 199 0.95 1.26 -18.36
C THR A 199 0.86 0.34 -19.58
N SER A 200 -0.20 -0.47 -19.65
CA SER A 200 -0.43 -1.46 -20.73
C SER A 200 -1.63 -1.18 -21.62
N SER A 201 -2.37 -0.10 -21.39
CA SER A 201 -3.53 0.24 -22.21
C SER A 201 -3.78 1.73 -22.31
N GLN A 202 -4.34 2.15 -23.44
CA GLN A 202 -4.66 3.54 -23.70
C GLN A 202 -5.66 4.10 -22.67
N LYS A 203 -6.72 3.35 -22.34
CA LYS A 203 -7.70 3.76 -21.31
C LYS A 203 -7.01 4.10 -19.97
N LYS A 204 -6.06 3.28 -19.53
CA LYS A 204 -5.30 3.51 -18.30
C LYS A 204 -4.33 4.68 -18.45
N ALA A 205 -3.78 4.88 -19.65
CA ALA A 205 -2.91 6.03 -19.93
C ALA A 205 -3.66 7.36 -19.84
N ASP A 206 -4.88 7.43 -20.36
CA ASP A 206 -5.72 8.63 -20.30
C ASP A 206 -6.08 8.98 -18.85
N LEU A 207 -6.37 7.96 -18.03
CA LEU A 207 -6.59 8.15 -16.60
C LEU A 207 -5.34 8.67 -15.87
N LEU A 208 -4.16 8.10 -16.15
CA LEU A 208 -2.90 8.58 -15.56
C LEU A 208 -2.63 10.06 -15.89
N LYS A 209 -2.86 10.49 -17.14
CA LYS A 209 -2.76 11.90 -17.54
C LYS A 209 -3.77 12.77 -16.80
N LYS A 210 -5.03 12.32 -16.71
CA LYS A 210 -6.09 13.02 -15.95
C LYS A 210 -5.68 13.25 -14.49
N TYR A 211 -5.00 12.29 -13.88
CA TYR A 211 -4.53 12.38 -12.49
C TYR A 211 -3.20 13.12 -12.32
N GLY A 212 -2.59 13.61 -13.40
CA GLY A 212 -1.45 14.51 -13.35
C GLY A 212 -0.11 13.91 -13.74
N ALA A 213 -0.06 12.69 -14.30
CA ALA A 213 1.17 12.22 -14.94
C ALA A 213 1.54 13.14 -16.11
N ASP A 214 2.76 13.67 -16.11
CA ASP A 214 3.26 14.56 -17.17
C ASP A 214 3.54 13.77 -18.46
N TYR A 215 4.04 12.55 -18.31
CA TYR A 215 4.30 11.62 -19.40
C TYR A 215 3.74 10.25 -19.09
N VAL A 216 3.28 9.54 -20.13
CA VAL A 216 2.83 8.16 -20.01
C VAL A 216 3.42 7.31 -21.12
N ILE A 217 4.04 6.18 -20.74
CA ILE A 217 4.64 5.22 -21.68
C ILE A 217 3.80 3.93 -21.66
N ASN A 218 3.30 3.52 -22.82
CA ASN A 218 2.67 2.20 -22.95
C ASN A 218 3.76 1.14 -23.17
N TYR A 219 4.05 0.32 -22.16
CA TYR A 219 5.15 -0.65 -22.23
C TYR A 219 4.88 -1.82 -23.18
N LYS A 220 3.65 -2.00 -23.68
CA LYS A 220 3.35 -2.98 -24.74
C LYS A 220 3.78 -2.47 -26.12
N GLU A 221 3.68 -1.17 -26.33
CA GLU A 221 4.08 -0.51 -27.58
C GLU A 221 5.56 -0.11 -27.54
N THR A 222 6.08 0.17 -26.35
CA THR A 222 7.48 0.52 -26.10
C THR A 222 8.12 -0.47 -25.11
N PRO A 223 8.57 -1.65 -25.57
CA PRO A 223 9.21 -2.64 -24.68
C PRO A 223 10.46 -2.11 -23.96
N ASN A 224 11.22 -1.22 -24.62
CA ASN A 224 12.39 -0.54 -24.05
C ASN A 224 12.00 0.78 -23.34
N TRP A 225 10.95 0.73 -22.53
CA TRP A 225 10.39 1.90 -21.86
C TRP A 225 11.38 2.61 -20.93
N GLY A 226 12.40 1.92 -20.41
CA GLY A 226 13.39 2.53 -19.53
C GLY A 226 14.28 3.53 -20.26
N GLU A 227 14.74 3.17 -21.46
CA GLU A 227 15.50 4.08 -22.33
C GLU A 227 14.62 5.25 -22.79
N GLU A 228 13.35 4.98 -23.09
CA GLU A 228 12.40 6.03 -23.49
C GLU A 228 12.14 7.01 -22.33
N ALA A 229 11.92 6.51 -21.12
CA ALA A 229 11.78 7.34 -19.93
C ALA A 229 13.02 8.22 -19.71
N LYS A 230 14.22 7.66 -19.89
CA LYS A 230 15.47 8.41 -19.76
C LYS A 230 15.55 9.54 -20.79
N LYS A 231 15.16 9.30 -22.05
CA LYS A 231 15.16 10.33 -23.11
C LYS A 231 14.23 11.51 -22.81
N LEU A 232 13.11 11.28 -22.12
CA LEU A 232 12.17 12.34 -21.75
C LEU A 232 12.75 13.32 -20.74
N THR A 233 13.74 12.89 -19.96
CA THR A 233 14.36 13.74 -18.92
C THR A 233 15.36 14.75 -19.50
N PRO A 234 15.56 15.92 -18.86
CA PRO A 234 16.54 16.91 -19.30
C PRO A 234 17.94 16.31 -19.41
N GLY A 235 18.60 16.56 -20.55
CA GLY A 235 19.93 16.01 -20.82
C GLY A 235 19.99 14.48 -20.89
N GLN A 236 18.83 13.81 -20.96
CA GLN A 236 18.71 12.35 -20.90
C GLN A 236 19.36 11.75 -19.64
N ALA A 237 19.33 12.50 -18.54
CA ALA A 237 20.01 12.13 -17.30
C ALA A 237 19.38 10.89 -16.64
N GLY A 238 18.08 10.70 -16.78
CA GLY A 238 17.29 9.68 -16.10
C GLY A 238 16.44 10.26 -14.96
N VAL A 239 15.62 9.42 -14.36
CA VAL A 239 14.74 9.80 -13.24
C VAL A 239 15.46 9.68 -11.90
N HIS A 240 15.05 10.48 -10.91
CA HIS A 240 15.62 10.49 -9.57
C HIS A 240 15.11 9.31 -8.73
N HIS A 241 13.83 8.98 -8.89
CA HIS A 241 13.18 7.88 -8.19
C HIS A 241 12.46 6.95 -9.17
N VAL A 242 12.60 5.65 -8.95
CA VAL A 242 11.77 4.62 -9.60
C VAL A 242 10.99 3.86 -8.54
N VAL A 243 9.67 3.88 -8.65
CA VAL A 243 8.73 3.11 -7.83
C VAL A 243 8.50 1.75 -8.53
N GLU A 244 9.35 0.78 -8.19
CA GLU A 244 9.45 -0.53 -8.86
C GLU A 244 8.49 -1.56 -8.23
N VAL A 245 7.32 -1.75 -8.85
CA VAL A 245 6.30 -2.69 -8.38
C VAL A 245 6.24 -3.99 -9.20
N GLY A 246 6.79 -3.97 -10.42
CA GLY A 246 6.77 -5.09 -11.35
C GLY A 246 7.74 -6.21 -10.96
N GLY A 247 8.88 -5.86 -10.37
CA GLY A 247 9.91 -6.78 -9.88
C GLY A 247 10.71 -7.43 -11.01
N PRO A 248 10.96 -8.75 -10.97
CA PRO A 248 11.89 -9.44 -11.88
C PRO A 248 11.82 -9.06 -13.36
N LYS A 249 10.63 -8.85 -13.91
CA LYS A 249 10.42 -8.52 -15.34
C LYS A 249 10.69 -7.06 -15.71
N THR A 250 10.77 -6.16 -14.74
CA THR A 250 10.82 -4.71 -14.96
C THR A 250 12.10 -4.07 -14.42
N MET A 251 12.78 -4.69 -13.46
CA MET A 251 14.01 -4.17 -12.86
C MET A 251 15.09 -3.78 -13.89
N ALA A 252 15.25 -4.56 -14.97
CA ALA A 252 16.22 -4.26 -16.01
C ALA A 252 15.94 -2.93 -16.73
N GLN A 253 14.66 -2.60 -16.92
CA GLN A 253 14.26 -1.33 -17.53
C GLN A 253 14.29 -0.18 -16.52
N SER A 254 14.03 -0.44 -15.23
CA SER A 254 14.23 0.56 -14.16
C SER A 254 15.68 1.03 -14.07
N LEU A 255 16.64 0.10 -14.19
CA LEU A 255 18.07 0.44 -14.27
C LEU A 255 18.41 1.28 -15.51
N LYS A 256 17.71 1.06 -16.63
CA LYS A 256 17.89 1.88 -17.84
C LYS A 256 17.30 3.29 -17.70
N ALA A 257 16.28 3.46 -16.85
CA ALA A 257 15.60 4.73 -16.63
C ALA A 257 16.28 5.62 -15.59
N ILE A 258 17.01 5.03 -14.64
CA ILE A 258 17.55 5.75 -13.49
C ILE A 258 18.70 6.69 -13.89
N MET A 259 18.79 7.82 -13.19
CA MET A 259 19.97 8.67 -13.24
C MET A 259 21.12 8.14 -12.37
N ILE A 260 22.32 8.66 -12.62
CA ILE A 260 23.44 8.51 -11.69
C ILE A 260 23.02 9.07 -10.33
N ASP A 261 23.28 8.29 -9.29
CA ASP A 261 22.96 8.56 -7.88
C ASP A 261 21.44 8.58 -7.55
N GLY A 262 20.61 8.07 -8.47
CA GLY A 262 19.18 7.87 -8.26
C GLY A 262 18.84 6.65 -7.38
N VAL A 263 17.56 6.56 -7.00
CA VAL A 263 17.02 5.49 -6.13
C VAL A 263 15.98 4.67 -6.88
N ILE A 264 16.13 3.34 -6.84
CA ILE A 264 15.13 2.38 -7.27
C ILE A 264 14.58 1.68 -6.03
N ASP A 265 13.32 1.95 -5.69
CA ASP A 265 12.64 1.33 -4.55
C ASP A 265 11.86 0.09 -5.02
N ILE A 266 12.39 -1.09 -4.70
CA ILE A 266 11.77 -2.39 -4.99
C ILE A 266 10.66 -2.65 -3.97
N ILE A 267 9.43 -2.61 -4.47
CA ILE A 267 8.22 -2.76 -3.66
C ILE A 267 7.60 -4.13 -3.81
N GLY A 268 7.61 -4.69 -5.02
CA GLY A 268 6.86 -5.90 -5.31
C GLY A 268 7.32 -6.63 -6.56
N PHE A 269 6.53 -7.64 -6.90
CA PHE A 269 6.82 -8.61 -7.97
C PHE A 269 5.56 -8.92 -8.79
N ILE A 270 4.68 -7.93 -9.00
CA ILE A 270 3.39 -8.16 -9.68
C ILE A 270 3.57 -8.63 -11.13
N GLY A 271 4.71 -8.35 -11.75
CA GLY A 271 5.08 -8.85 -13.07
C GLY A 271 5.37 -10.36 -13.10
N GLY A 272 5.61 -10.98 -11.94
CA GLY A 272 5.95 -12.38 -11.79
C GLY A 272 7.46 -12.63 -11.85
N GLU A 273 7.84 -13.86 -12.17
CA GLU A 273 9.22 -14.32 -12.19
C GLU A 273 9.90 -14.08 -13.55
N GLU A 274 11.22 -13.93 -13.51
CA GLU A 274 12.08 -13.81 -14.69
C GLU A 274 13.37 -14.61 -14.43
N LYS A 275 13.85 -15.35 -15.43
CA LYS A 275 15.10 -16.12 -15.31
C LYS A 275 16.32 -15.21 -15.40
N ASN A 276 16.25 -14.25 -16.32
CA ASN A 276 17.36 -13.33 -16.60
C ASN A 276 17.12 -12.00 -15.87
N GLN A 277 17.46 -11.97 -14.58
CA GLN A 277 17.34 -10.77 -13.76
C GLN A 277 18.68 -10.01 -13.70
N PRO A 278 18.64 -8.68 -13.52
CA PRO A 278 19.83 -7.92 -13.19
C PRO A 278 20.47 -8.43 -11.90
N THR A 279 21.80 -8.33 -11.82
CA THR A 279 22.55 -8.66 -10.61
C THR A 279 22.84 -7.41 -9.77
N PHE A 280 23.47 -7.59 -8.62
CA PHE A 280 23.94 -6.45 -7.82
C PHE A 280 25.03 -5.64 -8.53
N LEU A 281 25.75 -6.22 -9.50
CA LEU A 281 26.80 -5.52 -10.23
C LEU A 281 26.24 -4.34 -11.05
N GLU A 282 25.01 -4.44 -11.52
CA GLU A 282 24.35 -3.38 -12.27
C GLU A 282 24.13 -2.11 -11.43
N THR A 283 24.11 -2.20 -10.09
CA THR A 283 24.07 -1.01 -9.23
C THR A 283 25.35 -0.20 -9.32
N LEU A 284 26.51 -0.85 -9.53
CA LEU A 284 27.78 -0.17 -9.79
C LEU A 284 27.80 0.44 -11.19
N SER A 285 27.34 -0.30 -12.20
CA SER A 285 27.32 0.18 -13.60
C SER A 285 26.41 1.39 -13.80
N ASN A 286 25.33 1.50 -13.03
CA ASN A 286 24.41 2.64 -13.08
C ASN A 286 24.67 3.69 -11.98
N ILE A 287 25.57 3.38 -11.02
CA ILE A 287 25.87 4.20 -9.84
C ILE A 287 24.56 4.60 -9.15
N CYS A 288 23.78 3.63 -8.68
CA CYS A 288 22.46 3.90 -8.10
C CYS A 288 22.24 3.15 -6.79
N THR A 289 21.26 3.60 -6.01
CA THR A 289 20.78 2.86 -4.84
C THR A 289 19.60 1.98 -5.24
N VAL A 290 19.68 0.68 -4.95
CA VAL A 290 18.53 -0.24 -5.05
C VAL A 290 18.12 -0.63 -3.64
N ARG A 291 16.88 -0.31 -3.27
CA ARG A 291 16.37 -0.42 -1.90
C ARG A 291 15.10 -1.25 -1.86
N GLY A 292 15.08 -2.29 -1.04
CA GLY A 292 13.83 -3.01 -0.75
C GLY A 292 12.96 -2.25 0.25
N ILE A 293 11.65 -2.18 -0.01
CA ILE A 293 10.68 -1.56 0.88
C ILE A 293 9.70 -2.60 1.42
N PHE A 294 9.47 -2.54 2.74
CA PHE A 294 8.36 -3.23 3.37
C PHE A 294 7.49 -2.22 4.13
N VAL A 295 6.56 -1.61 3.40
CA VAL A 295 5.62 -0.59 3.87
C VAL A 295 6.35 0.60 4.53
N GLY A 296 6.12 0.91 5.80
CA GLY A 296 6.70 2.05 6.49
C GLY A 296 6.33 2.07 7.98
N SER A 297 6.91 3.02 8.71
CA SER A 297 6.72 3.19 10.15
C SER A 297 5.51 4.07 10.50
N ARG A 298 5.10 4.05 11.77
CA ARG A 298 4.07 4.96 12.29
C ARG A 298 4.47 6.43 12.13
N LEU A 299 5.71 6.79 12.45
CA LEU A 299 6.19 8.17 12.29
C LEU A 299 6.00 8.64 10.84
N GLN A 300 6.42 7.81 9.88
CA GLN A 300 6.19 8.10 8.45
C GLN A 300 4.71 8.18 8.09
N MET A 301 3.85 7.38 8.73
CA MET A 301 2.40 7.41 8.51
C MET A 301 1.77 8.70 9.04
N GLU A 302 2.21 9.18 10.20
CA GLU A 302 1.76 10.46 10.77
C GLU A 302 2.20 11.64 9.88
N ASP A 303 3.46 11.65 9.42
CA ASP A 303 3.96 12.66 8.47
C ASP A 303 3.18 12.64 7.15
N MET A 304 2.92 11.44 6.61
CA MET A 304 2.14 11.26 5.39
C MET A 304 0.70 11.76 5.57
N CYS A 305 0.05 11.46 6.70
CA CYS A 305 -1.32 11.92 6.98
C CYS A 305 -1.38 13.45 7.07
N ALA A 306 -0.40 14.10 7.71
CA ALA A 306 -0.30 15.55 7.75
C ALA A 306 -0.10 16.15 6.34
N ALA A 307 0.74 15.53 5.50
CA ALA A 307 0.93 15.96 4.12
C ALA A 307 -0.33 15.82 3.26
N ILE A 308 -1.10 14.74 3.47
CA ILE A 308 -2.39 14.52 2.81
C ILE A 308 -3.38 15.64 3.16
N GLU A 309 -3.53 15.96 4.46
CA GLU A 309 -4.43 17.05 4.89
C GLU A 309 -3.96 18.40 4.35
N ALA A 310 -2.66 18.70 4.43
CA ALA A 310 -2.10 20.00 4.04
C ALA A 310 -2.23 20.29 2.54
N ASN A 311 -2.26 19.24 1.70
CA ASN A 311 -2.35 19.36 0.24
C ASN A 311 -3.73 18.96 -0.30
N ASP A 312 -4.70 18.69 0.58
CA ASP A 312 -6.04 18.21 0.24
C ASP A 312 -6.02 17.02 -0.75
N ILE A 313 -5.14 16.06 -0.49
CA ILE A 313 -4.97 14.90 -1.37
C ILE A 313 -6.10 13.89 -1.11
N HIS A 314 -6.92 13.65 -2.12
CA HIS A 314 -7.94 12.60 -2.10
C HIS A 314 -7.43 11.31 -2.76
N PRO A 315 -7.28 10.18 -2.02
CA PRO A 315 -6.91 8.89 -2.58
C PRO A 315 -7.78 8.44 -3.75
N ILE A 316 -7.15 7.97 -4.83
CA ILE A 316 -7.89 7.46 -5.98
C ILE A 316 -8.34 6.01 -5.71
N VAL A 317 -9.62 5.88 -5.40
CA VAL A 317 -10.32 4.61 -5.18
C VAL A 317 -10.95 4.13 -6.48
N ASP A 318 -10.99 2.81 -6.68
CA ASP A 318 -11.68 2.17 -7.80
C ASP A 318 -13.18 2.51 -7.77
N GLU A 319 -13.79 2.65 -8.94
CA GLU A 319 -15.24 2.93 -9.04
C GLU A 319 -16.10 1.84 -8.38
N LYS A 320 -15.60 0.60 -8.36
CA LYS A 320 -16.32 -0.51 -7.74
C LYS A 320 -15.91 -0.67 -6.28
N VAL A 321 -16.89 -0.52 -5.40
CA VAL A 321 -16.78 -0.87 -3.97
C VAL A 321 -17.55 -2.16 -3.71
N PHE A 322 -16.97 -3.09 -2.97
CA PHE A 322 -17.62 -4.36 -2.61
C PHE A 322 -18.04 -4.35 -1.14
N ASP A 323 -19.10 -5.09 -0.80
CA ASP A 323 -19.45 -5.34 0.60
C ASP A 323 -18.56 -6.46 1.18
N LEU A 324 -18.37 -6.47 2.50
CA LEU A 324 -17.59 -7.47 3.23
C LEU A 324 -17.95 -8.91 2.82
N LYS A 325 -19.24 -9.23 2.69
CA LYS A 325 -19.71 -10.59 2.32
C LYS A 325 -19.27 -11.03 0.91
N ASN A 326 -18.90 -10.09 0.04
CA ASN A 326 -18.50 -10.32 -1.35
C ASN A 326 -16.97 -10.29 -1.54
N LEU A 327 -16.23 -10.65 -0.50
CA LEU A 327 -14.77 -10.59 -0.48
C LEU A 327 -14.13 -11.45 -1.57
N LYS A 328 -14.66 -12.65 -1.83
CA LYS A 328 -14.11 -13.57 -2.84
C LYS A 328 -14.21 -12.96 -4.25
N GLU A 329 -15.32 -12.30 -4.54
CA GLU A 329 -15.54 -11.59 -5.80
C GLU A 329 -14.63 -10.36 -5.93
N ALA A 330 -14.41 -9.63 -4.83
CA ALA A 330 -13.44 -8.53 -4.80
C ALA A 330 -12.00 -9.02 -5.04
N TYR A 331 -11.61 -10.13 -4.41
CA TYR A 331 -10.32 -10.78 -4.61
C TYR A 331 -10.13 -11.19 -6.08
N GLN A 332 -11.14 -11.81 -6.68
CA GLN A 332 -11.08 -12.20 -8.09
C GLN A 332 -11.01 -10.98 -9.02
N TYR A 333 -11.80 -9.93 -8.74
CA TYR A 333 -11.77 -8.68 -9.51
C TYR A 333 -10.38 -8.03 -9.50
N MET A 334 -9.73 -8.01 -8.33
CA MET A 334 -8.36 -7.51 -8.18
C MET A 334 -7.34 -8.42 -8.87
N TRP A 335 -7.48 -9.75 -8.73
CA TRP A 335 -6.61 -10.75 -9.35
C TRP A 335 -6.61 -10.66 -10.88
N ASP A 336 -7.78 -10.41 -11.46
CA ASP A 336 -7.96 -10.19 -12.90
C ASP A 336 -7.45 -8.81 -13.37
N GLN A 337 -6.87 -8.00 -12.46
CA GLN A 337 -6.32 -6.67 -12.73
C GLN A 337 -7.32 -5.67 -13.35
N LYS A 338 -8.61 -5.85 -13.05
CA LYS A 338 -9.71 -5.01 -13.55
C LYS A 338 -9.76 -3.63 -12.89
N HIS A 339 -9.24 -3.54 -11.67
CA HIS A 339 -9.23 -2.32 -10.86
C HIS A 339 -8.25 -1.24 -11.37
N PHE A 340 -8.50 0.00 -10.97
CA PHE A 340 -7.63 1.16 -11.06
C PHE A 340 -7.47 1.79 -9.67
N GLY A 341 -6.24 2.12 -9.27
CA GLY A 341 -5.99 2.66 -7.94
C GLY A 341 -6.20 1.61 -6.85
N LYS A 342 -6.99 1.93 -5.83
CA LYS A 342 -7.24 1.07 -4.67
C LYS A 342 -8.67 0.52 -4.65
N LEU A 343 -8.78 -0.79 -4.45
CA LEU A 343 -10.07 -1.46 -4.30
C LEU A 343 -10.49 -1.50 -2.83
N THR A 344 -11.66 -0.98 -2.50
CA THR A 344 -12.17 -0.92 -1.13
C THR A 344 -13.33 -1.88 -0.88
N ILE A 345 -13.45 -2.26 0.38
CA ILE A 345 -14.48 -3.13 0.94
C ILE A 345 -15.23 -2.32 1.98
N LYS A 346 -16.54 -2.15 1.78
CA LYS A 346 -17.44 -1.63 2.80
C LYS A 346 -17.66 -2.71 3.86
N VAL A 347 -17.29 -2.39 5.10
CA VAL A 347 -17.28 -3.35 6.21
C VAL A 347 -18.54 -3.21 7.06
N ALA A 348 -18.60 -2.16 7.88
CA ALA A 348 -19.78 -1.83 8.69
C ALA A 348 -20.46 -0.56 8.17
N GLN A 349 -21.76 -0.45 8.43
CA GLN A 349 -22.53 0.79 8.21
C GLN A 349 -22.22 1.83 9.27
#